data_AF-A0A8X6TUM9-F1
#
_entry.id   AF-A0A8X6TUM9-F1
#
_cell.length_a   1.000
_cell.length_b   1.000
_cell.length_c   1.000
_cell.angle_alpha   90.00
_cell.angle_beta   90.00
_cell.angle_gamma   90.00
#
_symmetry.space_group_name_H-M   'P 1'
#
loop_
_entity.id
_entity.type
_entity.pdbx_description
1 polymer ?
#
loop_
_entity_poly.entity_id
_entity_poly.type
_entity_poly.pdbx_seq_one_letter_code
_entity_poly.pdbx_strand_id
1 'polypeptide(L)'
;MSAYTPSYKNNLFARNYLSLSTDLAQHDTNITLDEYKNNTCLYTFDITQDYSASDPFNNMARSGDILIHLKFDEILPETVTLVVYMEMQSLIEIDKSRNIFTDFKKTTS
;
A
#
# COMPACT_ATOMS: atom_id res chain seq x y z
N MET A 1 8.07 -11.61 6.30
CA MET A 1 6.60 -11.47 6.48
C MET A 1 5.90 -12.63 5.78
N SER A 2 4.92 -13.28 6.41
CA SER A 2 4.09 -14.28 5.71
C SER A 2 3.01 -13.58 4.90
N ALA A 3 2.69 -14.16 3.73
CA ALA A 3 1.62 -13.69 2.86
C ALA A 3 0.29 -13.60 3.63
N TYR A 4 -0.53 -12.63 3.27
CA TYR A 4 -1.88 -12.55 3.79
C TYR A 4 -2.73 -13.67 3.19
N THR A 5 -3.45 -14.39 4.07
CA THR A 5 -4.40 -15.45 3.70
C THR A 5 -5.72 -15.26 4.45
N PRO A 6 -6.43 -14.13 4.24
CA PRO A 6 -7.63 -13.84 4.98
C PRO A 6 -8.78 -14.78 4.59
N SER A 7 -9.65 -15.09 5.54
CA SER A 7 -10.93 -15.77 5.29
C SER A 7 -12.06 -15.01 5.97
N TYR A 8 -12.78 -14.20 5.20
CA TYR A 8 -13.91 -13.40 5.69
C TYR A 8 -15.08 -14.28 6.18
N LYS A 9 -15.28 -15.45 5.56
CA LYS A 9 -16.29 -16.45 5.99
C LYS A 9 -15.98 -17.02 7.37
N ASN A 10 -14.71 -17.30 7.66
CA ASN A 10 -14.27 -17.91 8.92
C ASN A 10 -13.78 -16.87 9.97
N ASN A 11 -14.00 -15.58 9.73
CA ASN A 11 -13.52 -14.49 10.59
C ASN A 11 -11.99 -14.44 10.79
N LEU A 12 -11.22 -14.90 9.79
CA LEU A 12 -9.76 -14.87 9.81
C LEU A 12 -9.22 -13.69 9.01
N PHE A 13 -9.42 -12.47 9.48
CA PHE A 13 -8.96 -11.24 8.78
C PHE A 13 -8.45 -10.15 9.74
N ALA A 14 -8.41 -10.42 11.04
CA ALA A 14 -8.05 -9.42 12.06
C ALA A 14 -6.67 -8.79 11.84
N ARG A 15 -5.69 -9.58 11.35
CA ARG A 15 -4.35 -9.06 11.00
C ARG A 15 -4.41 -8.01 9.90
N ASN A 16 -5.23 -8.24 8.87
CA ASN A 16 -5.38 -7.32 7.74
C ASN A 16 -6.15 -6.07 8.12
N TYR A 17 -7.13 -6.20 9.01
CA TYR A 17 -7.81 -5.04 9.56
C TYR A 17 -6.85 -4.20 10.42
N LEU A 18 -6.06 -4.83 11.29
CA LEU A 18 -5.09 -4.13 12.13
C LEU A 18 -4.00 -3.43 11.29
N SER A 19 -3.63 -3.98 10.13
CA SER A 19 -2.64 -3.34 9.25
C SER A 19 -3.12 -2.02 8.69
N LEU A 20 -4.43 -1.75 8.64
CA LEU A 20 -4.92 -0.42 8.28
C LEU A 20 -4.42 0.64 9.26
N SER A 21 -4.34 0.33 10.55
CA SER A 21 -3.85 1.27 11.55
C SER A 21 -2.33 1.29 11.64
N THR A 22 -1.66 0.14 11.48
CA THR A 22 -0.19 0.09 11.63
C THR A 22 0.56 0.56 10.38
N ASP A 23 0.05 0.26 9.19
CA ASP A 23 0.80 0.44 7.94
C ASP A 23 0.37 1.71 7.18
N LEU A 24 -0.73 2.36 7.55
CA LEU A 24 -1.12 3.70 7.07
C LEU A 24 -0.72 4.80 8.05
N ALA A 25 0.43 4.68 8.73
CA ALA A 25 0.91 5.72 9.65
C ALA A 25 -0.10 6.12 10.76
N GLN A 26 -0.96 5.19 11.18
CA GLN A 26 -2.06 5.46 12.13
C GLN A 26 -3.08 6.51 11.65
N HIS A 27 -3.21 6.71 10.33
CA HIS A 27 -4.32 7.46 9.78
C HIS A 27 -5.64 6.72 9.99
N ASP A 28 -6.65 7.48 10.38
CA ASP A 28 -8.00 6.95 10.55
C ASP A 28 -8.62 6.68 9.18
N THR A 29 -8.92 5.41 8.90
CA THR A 29 -9.61 5.01 7.69
C THR A 29 -11.12 5.22 7.80
N ASN A 30 -11.65 5.46 9.00
CA ASN A 30 -13.08 5.42 9.34
C ASN A 30 -13.76 4.10 8.94
N ILE A 31 -13.01 3.01 8.78
CA ILE A 31 -13.53 1.69 8.46
C ILE A 31 -13.66 0.90 9.75
N THR A 32 -14.89 0.51 10.11
CA THR A 32 -15.15 -0.39 11.23
C THR A 32 -14.78 -1.83 10.88
N LEU A 33 -14.61 -2.69 11.90
CA LEU A 33 -14.33 -4.11 11.69
C LEU A 33 -15.43 -4.81 10.86
N ASP A 34 -16.69 -4.43 11.07
CA ASP A 34 -17.84 -5.00 10.35
C ASP A 34 -17.88 -4.52 8.88
N GLU A 35 -17.56 -3.26 8.61
CA GLU A 35 -17.41 -2.75 7.24
C GLU A 35 -16.21 -3.36 6.53
N TYR A 36 -15.11 -3.59 7.26
CA TYR A 36 -13.94 -4.27 6.74
C TYR A 36 -14.28 -5.68 6.28
N LYS A 37 -15.05 -6.42 7.09
CA LYS A 37 -15.46 -7.78 6.78
C LYS A 37 -16.38 -7.88 5.55
N ASN A 38 -17.33 -6.96 5.44
CA ASN A 38 -18.46 -7.11 4.52
C ASN A 38 -18.30 -6.33 3.21
N ASN A 39 -17.62 -5.19 3.24
CA ASN A 39 -17.65 -4.21 2.15
C ASN A 39 -16.26 -3.77 1.68
N THR A 40 -15.19 -4.38 2.20
CA THR A 40 -13.83 -3.90 1.96
C THR A 40 -12.89 -5.04 1.59
N CYS A 41 -12.08 -4.80 0.56
CA CYS A 41 -10.93 -5.62 0.19
C CYS A 41 -9.68 -4.72 0.08
N LEU A 42 -9.47 -3.91 1.12
CA LEU A 42 -8.35 -2.98 1.24
C LEU A 42 -7.21 -3.67 2.00
N TYR A 43 -6.04 -3.69 1.37
CA TYR A 43 -4.81 -4.16 1.98
C TYR A 43 -3.78 -3.04 1.93
N THR A 44 -3.15 -2.83 3.06
CA THR A 44 -2.12 -1.82 3.27
C THR A 44 -0.82 -2.55 3.56
N PHE A 45 0.27 -1.99 3.05
CA PHE A 45 1.60 -2.56 3.22
C PHE A 45 2.57 -1.39 3.36
N ASP A 46 3.33 -1.40 4.46
CA ASP A 46 4.55 -0.61 4.50
C ASP A 46 5.64 -1.36 3.73
N ILE A 47 6.05 -0.78 2.61
CA ILE A 47 7.07 -1.33 1.72
C ILE A 47 8.48 -0.79 2.01
N THR A 48 8.62 0.07 3.02
CA THR A 48 9.93 0.49 3.51
C THR A 48 10.60 -0.67 4.24
N GLN A 49 11.94 -0.73 4.20
CA GLN A 49 12.67 -1.88 4.77
C GLN A 49 12.62 -1.91 6.30
N ASP A 50 12.44 -0.75 6.89
CA ASP A 50 12.50 -0.45 8.31
C ASP A 50 11.12 -0.10 8.90
N TYR A 51 10.04 -0.21 8.11
CA TYR A 51 8.67 0.12 8.50
C TYR A 51 8.50 1.57 8.97
N SER A 52 9.20 2.48 8.30
CA SER A 52 9.26 3.91 8.60
C SER A 52 8.55 4.75 7.54
N ALA A 53 7.56 4.19 6.81
CA ALA A 53 6.80 4.94 5.81
C ALA A 53 6.14 6.21 6.40
N SER A 54 5.85 6.19 7.69
CA SER A 54 5.27 7.31 8.45
C SER A 54 6.29 8.32 8.97
N ASP A 55 7.59 8.02 8.90
CA ASP A 55 8.61 8.83 9.54
C ASP A 55 9.03 10.00 8.64
N PRO A 56 9.43 11.14 9.25
CA PRO A 56 9.89 12.31 8.51
C PRO A 56 11.30 12.11 7.89
N PHE A 57 11.93 10.96 8.12
CA PHE A 57 13.27 10.67 7.61
C PHE A 57 13.20 10.09 6.20
N ASN A 58 14.13 10.52 5.35
CA ASN A 58 14.21 9.99 4.00
C ASN A 58 14.91 8.64 4.02
N ASN A 59 14.18 7.61 3.62
CA ASN A 59 14.80 6.35 3.25
C ASN A 59 15.61 6.53 1.96
N MET A 60 16.77 5.88 1.89
CA MET A 60 17.61 5.96 0.70
C MET A 60 16.82 5.40 -0.49
N ALA A 61 16.66 6.21 -1.54
CA ALA A 61 15.89 5.83 -2.72
C ALA A 61 16.46 4.54 -3.32
N ARG A 62 15.60 3.54 -3.48
CA ARG A 62 15.93 2.24 -4.08
C ARG A 62 14.95 1.94 -5.20
N SER A 63 15.49 1.48 -6.31
CA SER A 63 14.71 0.94 -7.41
C SER A 63 14.55 -0.57 -7.24
N GLY A 64 13.37 -1.07 -7.59
CA GLY A 64 13.03 -2.48 -7.54
C GLY A 64 11.67 -2.71 -8.19
N ASP A 65 11.42 -3.97 -8.56
CA ASP A 65 10.14 -4.38 -9.13
C ASP A 65 9.19 -4.85 -8.01
N ILE A 66 7.92 -4.45 -8.13
CA ILE A 66 6.87 -4.91 -7.24
C ILE A 66 6.00 -5.90 -8.01
N LEU A 67 5.94 -7.12 -7.49
CA LEU A 67 5.13 -8.19 -8.05
C LEU A 67 4.02 -8.56 -7.07
N ILE A 68 2.77 -8.41 -7.51
CA ILE A 68 1.59 -8.68 -6.69
C ILE A 68 1.01 -10.04 -7.08
N HIS A 69 1.06 -11.00 -6.16
CA HIS A 69 0.44 -12.31 -6.32
C HIS A 69 -0.89 -12.33 -5.56
N LEU A 70 -1.99 -12.56 -6.28
CA LEU A 70 -3.33 -12.67 -5.70
C LEU A 70 -3.94 -14.02 -6.04
N LYS A 71 -4.65 -14.59 -5.09
CA LYS A 71 -5.43 -15.81 -5.27
C LYS A 71 -6.80 -15.62 -4.66
N PHE A 72 -7.83 -16.01 -5.40
CA PHE A 72 -9.20 -16.08 -4.91
C PHE A 72 -9.50 -17.50 -4.46
N ASP A 73 -10.21 -17.62 -3.33
CA ASP A 73 -10.65 -18.91 -2.80
C ASP A 73 -11.78 -19.51 -3.64
N GLU A 74 -12.59 -18.64 -4.25
CA GLU A 74 -13.72 -18.99 -5.10
C GLU A 74 -13.60 -18.33 -6.47
N ILE A 75 -14.29 -18.88 -7.46
CA ILE A 75 -14.41 -18.28 -8.78
C ILE A 75 -15.14 -16.94 -8.64
N LEU A 76 -14.56 -15.88 -9.21
CA LEU A 76 -15.21 -14.57 -9.21
C LEU A 76 -16.46 -14.60 -10.11
N PRO A 77 -17.61 -14.12 -9.62
CA PRO A 77 -18.85 -14.11 -10.41
C PRO A 77 -18.78 -13.11 -11.57
N GLU A 78 -17.89 -12.12 -11.48
CA GLU A 78 -17.72 -11.06 -12.46
C GLU A 78 -16.25 -10.59 -12.52
N THR A 79 -15.93 -9.78 -13.53
CA THR A 79 -14.60 -9.18 -13.65
C THR A 79 -14.42 -8.13 -12.56
N VAL A 80 -13.30 -8.20 -11.85
CA VAL A 80 -12.93 -7.22 -10.82
C VAL A 80 -11.75 -6.39 -11.28
N THR A 81 -11.66 -5.16 -10.79
CA THR A 81 -10.51 -4.27 -11.03
C THR A 81 -9.66 -4.20 -9.77
N LEU A 82 -8.35 -4.46 -9.90
CA LEU A 82 -7.39 -4.17 -8.85
C LEU A 82 -6.92 -2.72 -9.01
N VAL A 83 -7.15 -1.90 -7.99
CA VAL A 83 -6.61 -0.54 -7.91
C VAL A 83 -5.46 -0.55 -6.92
N VAL A 84 -4.29 -0.08 -7.36
CA VAL A 84 -3.08 -0.01 -6.55
C VAL A 84 -2.68 1.45 -6.38
N TYR A 85 -2.58 1.88 -5.12
CA TYR A 85 -2.03 3.18 -4.75
C TYR A 85 -0.69 2.98 -4.07
N MET A 86 0.21 3.92 -4.30
CA MET A 86 1.52 3.97 -3.65
C MET A 86 1.80 5.40 -3.24
N GLU A 87 2.13 5.58 -1.97
CA GLU A 87 2.78 6.77 -1.48
C GLU A 87 4.29 6.50 -1.45
N MET A 88 5.07 7.42 -1.99
CA MET A 88 6.53 7.32 -1.98
C MET A 88 7.15 8.70 -1.85
N GLN A 89 8.20 8.80 -1.05
CA GLN A 89 9.02 10.00 -0.97
C GLN A 89 9.76 10.19 -2.31
N SER A 90 9.72 11.40 -2.85
CA SER A 90 10.37 11.78 -4.10
C SER A 90 11.30 12.96 -3.87
N LEU A 91 12.47 12.96 -4.50
CA LEU A 91 13.43 14.05 -4.42
C LEU A 91 13.24 15.03 -5.59
N ILE A 92 13.05 16.30 -5.26
CA ILE A 92 13.09 17.41 -6.22
C ILE A 92 14.25 18.32 -5.82
N GLU A 93 15.29 18.35 -6.65
CA GLU A 93 16.42 19.27 -6.49
C GLU A 93 16.24 20.47 -7.41
N ILE A 94 16.41 21.67 -6.87
CA ILE A 94 16.35 22.93 -7.62
C ILE A 94 17.70 23.62 -7.45
N ASP A 95 18.43 23.82 -8.56
CA ASP A 95 19.70 24.50 -8.52
C ASP A 95 19.55 26.04 -8.51
N LYS A 96 20.67 26.76 -8.37
CA LYS A 96 20.68 28.23 -8.37
C LYS A 96 20.20 28.85 -9.69
N SER A 97 20.26 28.10 -10.78
CA SER A 97 19.78 28.49 -12.11
C SER A 97 18.31 28.15 -12.33
N ARG A 98 17.62 27.57 -11.33
CA ARG A 98 16.24 27.06 -11.39
C ARG A 98 16.07 25.87 -12.32
N ASN A 99 17.13 25.10 -12.57
CA ASN A 99 16.98 23.79 -13.18
C ASN A 99 16.36 22.84 -12.15
N ILE A 100 15.43 22.01 -12.60
CA ILE A 100 14.67 21.07 -11.76
C ILE A 100 15.14 19.66 -12.10
N PHE A 101 15.61 18.93 -11.09
CA PHE A 101 16.01 17.53 -11.18
C PHE A 101 15.08 16.71 -10.30
N THR A 102 14.54 15.61 -10.85
CA THR A 102 13.64 14.70 -10.14
C THR A 102 14.12 13.27 -10.26
N ASP A 103 13.94 12.47 -9.21
CA ASP A 103 14.24 11.04 -9.20
C ASP A 103 13.09 10.17 -9.75
N PHE A 104 11.87 10.70 -9.77
CA PHE A 104 10.72 10.08 -10.41
C PHE A 104 10.62 10.46 -11.90
N LYS A 105 10.18 9.50 -12.71
CA LYS A 105 9.87 9.70 -14.12
C LYS A 105 8.38 9.96 -14.29
N LYS A 106 8.02 10.94 -15.12
CA LYS A 106 6.64 11.13 -15.56
C LYS A 106 6.32 10.05 -16.59
N THR A 107 5.53 9.05 -16.22
CA THR A 107 5.01 8.07 -17.18
C THR A 107 3.97 8.79 -18.06
N THR A 108 4.23 8.90 -19.35
CA THR A 108 3.24 9.40 -20.31
C THR A 108 2.39 8.21 -20.73
N SER A 109 1.08 8.28 -20.48
CA SER A 109 0.09 7.32 -20.99
C SER A 109 -0.04 7.38 -22.50
#